data_AF-A0A955CK51-F1
#
_entry.id   AF-A0A955CK51-F1
#
_cell.length_a   1.000
_cell.length_b   1.000
_cell.length_c   1.000
_cell.angle_alpha   90.00
_cell.angle_beta   90.00
_cell.angle_gamma   90.00
#
_symmetry.space_group_name_H-M   'P 1'
#
loop_
_entity.id
_entity.type
_entity.pdbx_description
1 polymer ?
#
loop_
_entity_poly.entity_id
_entity_poly.type
_entity_poly.pdbx_seq_one_letter_code
_entity_poly.pdbx_strand_id
1 'polypeptide(L)'
;GTTTPGNDDGTPDQGSGDAPGTPTSGTTTPGNDDGTPDQGSGDAPGTPGSGGSTGSSSGTGTRTVVPETENNDSKSSANRFTMPASGIVQLSGVSTDKDDKDFFRFTADRNAAIDVHLANVGRAIADLEIEDSSGTNLLELEPGNGTTDGQFQVRAGQTYYIRLRATKDTAATYLVDLVFGGI
;
A
#
# COMPACT_ATOMS: atom_id res chain seq x y z
N GLY A 1 -53.49 39.26 -24.15
CA GLY A 1 -52.55 40.31 -23.68
C GLY A 1 -52.59 40.28 -22.17
N THR A 2 -51.49 40.35 -21.43
CA THR A 2 -50.25 41.10 -21.67
C THR A 2 -49.11 40.53 -20.81
N THR A 3 -47.91 40.48 -21.44
CA THR A 3 -46.52 40.51 -20.90
C THR A 3 -45.95 39.35 -20.05
N THR A 4 -45.02 38.62 -20.70
CA THR A 4 -43.80 37.88 -20.29
C THR A 4 -42.90 38.67 -19.28
N PRO A 5 -41.74 38.17 -18.75
CA PRO A 5 -41.07 36.86 -18.88
C PRO A 5 -40.39 36.27 -17.60
N GLY A 6 -40.07 34.96 -17.69
CA GLY A 6 -38.86 34.26 -17.22
C GLY A 6 -38.25 34.62 -15.86
N ASN A 7 -38.44 33.73 -14.87
CA ASN A 7 -37.58 33.67 -13.70
C ASN A 7 -36.57 32.53 -13.91
N ASP A 8 -35.48 32.93 -14.56
CA ASP A 8 -34.16 32.31 -14.58
C ASP A 8 -33.71 31.96 -13.15
N ASP A 9 -33.22 30.75 -12.94
CA ASP A 9 -32.86 30.15 -11.65
C ASP A 9 -31.48 30.59 -11.13
N GLY A 10 -31.00 31.74 -11.63
CA GLY A 10 -30.00 32.55 -10.95
C GLY A 10 -28.66 31.85 -10.75
N THR A 11 -28.21 31.07 -11.73
CA THR A 11 -26.78 30.78 -11.88
C THR A 11 -26.13 31.81 -12.79
N PRO A 12 -25.35 32.78 -12.24
CA PRO A 12 -24.36 33.49 -13.04
C PRO A 12 -23.29 32.54 -13.53
N ASP A 13 -23.46 32.16 -14.79
CA ASP A 13 -22.42 31.97 -15.79
C ASP A 13 -21.58 33.26 -15.94
N GLN A 14 -20.34 33.09 -16.42
CA GLN A 14 -19.29 34.08 -16.73
C GLN A 14 -18.57 34.62 -15.48
N GLY A 15 -17.27 34.47 -15.30
CA GLY A 15 -16.17 34.47 -16.26
C GLY A 15 -15.02 35.26 -15.62
N SER A 16 -13.80 34.98 -16.03
CA SER A 16 -12.54 35.58 -15.55
C SER A 16 -12.43 37.09 -15.78
N GLY A 17 -11.91 37.82 -14.78
CA GLY A 17 -11.17 39.08 -14.98
C GLY A 17 -11.73 40.34 -14.31
N ASP A 18 -10.87 40.95 -13.49
CA ASP A 18 -10.82 42.37 -13.05
C ASP A 18 -11.61 42.81 -11.81
N ALA A 19 -10.85 43.17 -10.77
CA ALA A 19 -11.29 43.95 -9.60
C ALA A 19 -11.42 45.43 -9.97
N PRO A 20 -12.31 46.20 -9.29
CA PRO A 20 -11.76 47.09 -8.25
C PRO A 20 -12.72 47.45 -7.10
N GLY A 21 -12.14 47.65 -5.90
CA GLY A 21 -12.60 48.63 -4.91
C GLY A 21 -13.50 48.12 -3.78
N THR A 22 -12.94 48.05 -2.58
CA THR A 22 -13.69 48.07 -1.32
C THR A 22 -14.12 49.50 -0.98
N PRO A 23 -15.31 49.66 -0.37
CA PRO A 23 -15.32 50.41 0.89
C PRO A 23 -15.97 49.64 2.04
N THR A 24 -15.29 49.82 3.16
CA THR A 24 -15.49 49.37 4.55
C THR A 24 -16.90 49.46 5.12
N SER A 25 -17.32 48.45 5.90
CA SER A 25 -17.97 48.65 7.21
C SER A 25 -17.93 47.39 8.10
N GLY A 26 -17.09 47.44 9.16
CA GLY A 26 -17.18 46.78 10.48
C GLY A 26 -17.28 45.25 10.54
N THR A 27 -16.27 44.49 10.98
CA THR A 27 -15.72 44.53 12.37
C THR A 27 -14.30 43.91 12.39
N THR A 28 -13.40 44.53 13.16
CA THR A 28 -11.94 44.32 13.36
C THR A 28 -11.55 42.91 13.87
N THR A 29 -10.40 42.29 13.54
CA THR A 29 -8.99 42.58 13.98
C THR A 29 -8.01 41.59 13.24
N PRO A 30 -6.66 41.73 13.25
CA PRO A 30 -5.79 41.90 12.08
C PRO A 30 -5.02 40.63 11.64
N GLY A 31 -4.44 40.73 10.43
CA GLY A 31 -3.88 39.64 9.65
C GLY A 31 -2.49 39.14 10.02
N ASN A 32 -2.06 38.14 9.25
CA ASN A 32 -0.68 37.90 8.80
C ASN A 32 -0.79 37.20 7.43
N ASP A 33 -0.74 38.03 6.40
CA ASP A 33 -0.54 37.71 4.99
C ASP A 33 0.93 37.27 4.82
N ASP A 34 1.18 36.05 4.34
CA ASP A 34 2.52 35.51 4.08
C ASP A 34 2.93 35.52 2.59
N GLY A 35 2.20 36.28 1.75
CA GLY A 35 2.73 36.77 0.49
C GLY A 35 3.18 35.69 -0.49
N THR A 36 2.30 34.74 -0.83
CA THR A 36 2.51 33.85 -1.99
C THR A 36 1.79 34.41 -3.23
N PRO A 37 2.50 34.82 -4.29
CA PRO A 37 1.86 35.15 -5.55
C PRO A 37 1.27 33.92 -6.25
N ASP A 38 0.05 34.13 -6.75
CA ASP A 38 -0.75 33.39 -7.72
C ASP A 38 0.05 32.66 -8.83
N GLN A 39 -0.30 31.39 -9.06
CA GLN A 39 0.25 30.51 -10.08
C GLN A 39 -0.60 30.61 -11.37
N GLY A 40 -0.05 31.28 -12.39
CA GLY A 40 -0.61 31.29 -13.73
C GLY A 40 -0.42 29.95 -14.47
N SER A 41 -1.55 29.27 -14.72
CA SER A 41 -2.00 28.46 -15.87
C SER A 41 -1.00 27.70 -16.79
N GLY A 42 -1.26 26.39 -16.95
CA GLY A 42 -0.81 25.56 -18.09
C GLY A 42 -1.15 24.07 -17.94
N ASP A 43 -2.21 23.61 -18.60
CA ASP A 43 -2.91 22.33 -18.42
C ASP A 43 -2.17 21.05 -18.89
N ALA A 44 -2.45 19.93 -18.23
CA ALA A 44 -2.73 18.64 -18.88
C ALA A 44 -3.57 17.72 -17.95
N PRO A 45 -4.60 17.01 -18.47
CA PRO A 45 -5.52 16.21 -17.66
C PRO A 45 -4.88 14.87 -17.25
N GLY A 46 -4.71 14.66 -15.94
CA GLY A 46 -4.19 13.43 -15.36
C GLY A 46 -5.12 12.84 -14.31
N THR A 47 -5.78 11.74 -14.70
CA THR A 47 -6.24 10.59 -13.89
C THR A 47 -7.09 10.83 -12.61
N PRO A 48 -8.31 10.26 -12.51
CA PRO A 48 -9.09 10.31 -11.27
C PRO A 48 -8.44 9.50 -10.13
N GLY A 49 -8.11 10.20 -9.05
CA GLY A 49 -8.39 9.78 -7.67
C GLY A 49 -7.65 8.57 -7.09
N SER A 50 -6.65 8.84 -6.26
CA SER A 50 -6.54 8.10 -4.99
C SER A 50 -6.43 9.12 -3.87
N GLY A 51 -7.54 9.29 -3.16
CA GLY A 51 -7.63 10.10 -1.96
C GLY A 51 -6.69 9.56 -0.88
N GLY A 52 -6.03 10.49 -0.21
CA GLY A 52 -5.00 10.20 0.77
C GLY A 52 -5.50 9.51 2.04
N SER A 53 -4.54 8.96 2.75
CA SER A 53 -4.56 8.95 4.21
C SER A 53 -3.21 9.42 4.71
N THR A 54 -3.26 10.59 5.34
CA THR A 54 -2.20 11.23 6.12
C THR A 54 -1.99 10.46 7.42
N GLY A 55 -0.77 9.96 7.65
CA GLY A 55 -0.34 9.38 8.93
C GLY A 55 1.18 9.24 8.99
N SER A 56 1.80 9.84 10.01
CA SER A 56 3.22 10.22 10.14
C SER A 56 4.31 9.16 9.88
N SER A 57 5.37 9.67 9.25
CA SER A 57 6.63 9.06 8.81
C SER A 57 7.53 8.43 9.89
N SER A 58 8.01 7.22 9.59
CA SER A 58 9.47 6.94 9.47
C SER A 58 9.68 5.72 8.58
N GLY A 59 9.94 5.98 7.30
CA GLY A 59 10.21 4.96 6.29
C GLY A 59 9.61 5.35 4.94
N THR A 60 10.25 6.30 4.25
CA THR A 60 9.82 6.81 2.93
C THR A 60 10.05 5.77 1.83
N GLY A 61 9.28 4.69 1.86
CA GLY A 61 9.26 3.65 0.84
C GLY A 61 7.83 3.36 0.40
N THR A 62 7.61 3.20 -0.90
CA THR A 62 6.33 2.77 -1.44
C THR A 62 5.94 1.42 -0.84
N ARG A 63 4.72 1.30 -0.31
CA ARG A 63 4.15 0.03 0.15
C ARG A 63 3.27 -0.56 -0.95
N THR A 64 3.59 -1.77 -1.41
CA THR A 64 2.81 -2.53 -2.37
C THR A 64 2.11 -3.67 -1.65
N VAL A 65 0.77 -3.72 -1.69
CA VAL A 65 0.00 -4.81 -1.09
C VAL A 65 -0.26 -5.90 -2.13
N VAL A 66 0.00 -7.15 -1.76
CA VAL A 66 -0.19 -8.35 -2.57
C VAL A 66 -1.15 -9.27 -1.82
N PRO A 67 -2.47 -9.22 -2.12
CA PRO A 67 -3.39 -10.17 -1.56
C PRO A 67 -3.17 -11.56 -2.14
N GLU A 68 -3.47 -12.59 -1.34
CA GLU A 68 -3.57 -13.96 -1.82
C GLU A 68 -4.65 -14.10 -2.90
N THR A 69 -4.56 -15.13 -3.73
CA THR A 69 -5.61 -15.48 -4.68
C THR A 69 -5.60 -16.98 -4.90
N GLU A 70 -6.74 -17.61 -4.62
CA GLU A 70 -6.91 -19.05 -4.68
C GLU A 70 -7.15 -19.57 -6.11
N ASN A 71 -6.72 -20.79 -6.47
CA ASN A 71 -5.96 -21.73 -5.64
C ASN A 71 -4.45 -21.41 -5.65
N ASN A 72 -3.81 -21.31 -4.48
CA ASN A 72 -2.37 -21.08 -4.34
C ASN A 72 -1.64 -22.14 -3.48
N ASP A 73 -2.26 -23.31 -3.21
CA ASP A 73 -1.79 -24.40 -2.34
C ASP A 73 -0.46 -25.07 -2.69
N SER A 74 0.17 -24.65 -3.79
CA SER A 74 1.39 -25.25 -4.32
C SER A 74 2.34 -24.21 -4.92
N LYS A 75 3.64 -24.54 -4.94
CA LYS A 75 4.65 -23.72 -5.63
C LYS A 75 4.29 -23.41 -7.10
N SER A 76 3.65 -24.36 -7.79
CA SER A 76 3.23 -24.17 -9.19
C SER A 76 2.11 -23.15 -9.36
N SER A 77 1.18 -23.08 -8.40
CA SER A 77 0.02 -22.18 -8.39
C SER A 77 0.23 -20.89 -7.59
N ALA A 78 1.38 -20.76 -6.91
CA ALA A 78 1.74 -19.63 -6.07
C ALA A 78 1.44 -18.25 -6.68
N ASN A 79 0.91 -17.34 -5.86
CA ASN A 79 0.67 -15.95 -6.20
C ASN A 79 1.99 -15.26 -6.54
N ARG A 80 2.09 -14.75 -7.77
CA ARG A 80 3.30 -14.08 -8.25
C ARG A 80 3.27 -12.62 -7.86
N PHE A 81 4.42 -12.10 -7.43
CA PHE A 81 4.62 -10.66 -7.28
C PHE A 81 6.02 -10.26 -7.75
N THR A 82 6.20 -8.95 -7.94
CA THR A 82 7.49 -8.36 -8.27
C THR A 82 8.01 -7.62 -7.04
N MET A 83 9.27 -7.86 -6.70
CA MET A 83 9.94 -7.12 -5.66
C MET A 83 10.36 -5.73 -6.19
N PRO A 84 9.98 -4.63 -5.51
CA PRO A 84 10.39 -3.30 -5.93
C PRO A 84 11.87 -3.03 -5.65
N ALA A 85 12.42 -1.98 -6.27
CA ALA A 85 13.79 -1.50 -6.04
C ALA A 85 14.03 -0.98 -4.60
N SER A 86 12.97 -0.53 -3.95
CA SER A 86 12.94 -0.07 -2.56
C SER A 86 11.50 -0.10 -2.05
N GLY A 87 11.34 0.00 -0.74
CA GLY A 87 10.02 0.00 -0.10
C GLY A 87 9.63 -1.36 0.47
N ILE A 88 8.31 -1.56 0.61
CA ILE A 88 7.72 -2.68 1.34
C ILE A 88 6.78 -3.44 0.40
N VAL A 89 6.90 -4.76 0.35
CA VAL A 89 5.83 -5.62 -0.15
C VAL A 89 5.09 -6.18 1.05
N GLN A 90 3.79 -5.93 1.14
CA GLN A 90 2.93 -6.52 2.16
C GLN A 90 2.12 -7.66 1.54
N LEU A 91 2.41 -8.90 1.93
CA LEU A 91 1.56 -10.04 1.62
C LEU A 91 0.39 -10.07 2.59
N SER A 92 -0.81 -10.40 2.12
CA SER A 92 -2.00 -10.44 2.98
C SER A 92 -2.95 -11.58 2.58
N GLY A 93 -3.52 -12.26 3.56
CA GLY A 93 -4.46 -13.34 3.31
C GLY A 93 -4.93 -14.08 4.55
N VAL A 94 -5.55 -15.23 4.35
CA VAL A 94 -6.12 -16.12 5.36
C VAL A 94 -5.89 -17.58 4.95
N SER A 95 -4.97 -18.25 5.65
CA SER A 95 -4.88 -19.69 5.60
C SER A 95 -6.02 -20.27 6.44
N THR A 96 -7.02 -20.86 5.80
CA THR A 96 -8.30 -21.27 6.39
C THR A 96 -8.20 -22.46 7.34
N ASP A 97 -7.23 -23.34 7.11
CA ASP A 97 -6.85 -24.46 7.98
C ASP A 97 -5.41 -24.91 7.71
N LYS A 98 -4.99 -26.02 8.35
CA LYS A 98 -3.61 -26.52 8.22
C LYS A 98 -3.32 -27.12 6.83
N ASP A 99 -4.32 -27.41 6.00
CA ASP A 99 -4.13 -28.01 4.68
C ASP A 99 -4.12 -26.94 3.58
N ASP A 100 -4.76 -25.80 3.84
CA ASP A 100 -4.68 -24.55 3.07
C ASP A 100 -3.29 -23.90 3.21
N LYS A 101 -2.52 -23.91 2.12
CA LYS A 101 -1.14 -23.43 2.09
C LYS A 101 -1.00 -22.27 1.12
N ASP A 102 -0.88 -21.07 1.65
CA ASP A 102 -0.71 -19.90 0.82
C ASP A 102 0.71 -19.76 0.30
N PHE A 103 0.93 -20.08 -0.98
CA PHE A 103 2.20 -19.83 -1.62
C PHE A 103 2.21 -18.48 -2.35
N PHE A 104 3.26 -17.71 -2.08
CA PHE A 104 3.68 -16.57 -2.89
C PHE A 104 5.03 -16.87 -3.54
N ARG A 105 5.31 -16.23 -4.67
CA ARG A 105 6.61 -16.34 -5.33
C ARG A 105 7.06 -15.05 -5.99
N PHE A 106 8.37 -14.87 -6.00
CA PHE A 106 9.03 -13.82 -6.77
C PHE A 106 10.39 -14.30 -7.28
N THR A 107 10.88 -13.64 -8.33
CA THR A 107 12.26 -13.79 -8.79
C THR A 107 13.00 -12.52 -8.44
N ALA A 108 14.11 -12.63 -7.71
CA ALA A 108 14.90 -11.46 -7.33
C ALA A 108 15.63 -10.90 -8.56
N ASP A 109 15.61 -9.58 -8.74
CA ASP A 109 16.32 -8.88 -9.83
C ASP A 109 17.76 -8.50 -9.45
N ARG A 110 18.08 -8.51 -8.16
CA ARG A 110 19.38 -8.15 -7.60
C ARG A 110 19.72 -8.98 -6.36
N ASN A 111 20.99 -8.94 -5.97
CA ASN A 111 21.44 -9.49 -4.69
C ASN A 111 21.06 -8.52 -3.57
N ALA A 112 20.47 -9.00 -2.48
CA ALA A 112 20.11 -8.19 -1.32
C ALA A 112 19.80 -9.03 -0.08
N ALA A 113 19.81 -8.37 1.08
CA ALA A 113 19.11 -8.84 2.26
C ALA A 113 17.64 -8.37 2.22
N ILE A 114 16.72 -9.25 2.60
CA ILE A 114 15.31 -8.91 2.81
C ILE A 114 15.00 -9.14 4.28
N ASP A 115 14.53 -8.09 4.95
CA ASP A 115 13.93 -8.22 6.28
C ASP A 115 12.47 -8.64 6.12
N VAL A 116 12.07 -9.59 6.95
CA VAL A 116 10.73 -10.17 6.97
C VAL A 116 10.16 -9.90 8.33
N HIS A 117 9.02 -9.21 8.36
CA HIS A 117 8.26 -8.96 9.56
C HIS A 117 6.86 -9.53 9.37
N LEU A 118 6.51 -10.53 10.17
CA LEU A 118 5.14 -11.01 10.24
C LEU A 118 4.35 -10.09 11.17
N ALA A 119 3.63 -9.16 10.57
CA ALA A 119 2.88 -8.14 11.28
C ALA A 119 1.59 -8.73 11.86
N ASN A 120 1.49 -8.67 13.20
CA ASN A 120 0.30 -8.65 14.05
C ASN A 120 -1.07 -8.98 13.39
N VAL A 121 -1.60 -10.18 13.63
CA VAL A 121 -2.86 -10.68 12.99
C VAL A 121 -3.59 -11.70 13.87
N GLY A 122 -4.40 -11.22 14.82
CA GLY A 122 -5.41 -12.06 15.50
C GLY A 122 -4.89 -13.09 16.52
N ARG A 123 -5.76 -14.02 16.94
CA ARG A 123 -5.47 -15.05 17.97
C ARG A 123 -4.78 -16.30 17.40
N ALA A 124 -4.93 -16.55 16.09
CA ALA A 124 -4.29 -17.64 15.37
C ALA A 124 -3.41 -17.00 14.30
N ILE A 125 -2.12 -17.36 14.32
CA ILE A 125 -1.11 -16.77 13.45
C ILE A 125 -0.55 -17.89 12.58
N ALA A 126 -0.36 -17.61 11.30
CA ALA A 126 0.25 -18.53 10.37
C ALA A 126 1.75 -18.63 10.64
N ASP A 127 2.29 -19.84 10.50
CA ASP A 127 3.74 -20.01 10.36
C ASP A 127 4.15 -19.58 8.96
N LEU A 128 5.38 -19.06 8.84
CA LEU A 128 5.96 -18.63 7.57
C LEU A 128 7.25 -19.41 7.30
N GLU A 129 7.37 -19.96 6.09
CA GLU A 129 8.61 -20.57 5.60
C GLU A 129 9.01 -19.92 4.27
N ILE A 130 10.29 -19.65 4.09
CA ILE A 130 10.87 -19.15 2.83
C ILE A 130 11.89 -20.14 2.32
N GLU A 131 11.71 -20.58 1.08
CA GLU A 131 12.62 -21.50 0.40
C GLU A 131 13.09 -20.93 -0.94
N ASP A 132 14.27 -21.37 -1.40
CA ASP A 132 14.70 -21.16 -2.78
C ASP A 132 14.06 -22.17 -3.77
N SER A 133 14.43 -22.08 -5.05
CA SER A 133 13.89 -22.99 -6.07
C SER A 133 14.40 -24.43 -5.95
N SER A 134 15.47 -24.68 -5.19
CA SER A 134 15.97 -26.02 -4.90
C SER A 134 15.23 -26.68 -3.73
N GLY A 135 14.40 -25.91 -3.01
CA GLY A 135 13.73 -26.36 -1.79
C GLY A 135 14.61 -26.23 -0.54
N THR A 136 15.68 -25.44 -0.59
CA THR A 136 16.45 -25.12 0.61
C THR A 136 15.68 -24.10 1.43
N ASN A 137 15.34 -24.45 2.67
CA ASN A 137 14.75 -23.51 3.63
C ASN A 137 15.80 -22.46 4.05
N LEU A 138 15.42 -21.19 3.91
CA LEU A 138 16.25 -20.02 4.17
C LEU A 138 15.80 -19.26 5.41
N LEU A 139 14.52 -19.34 5.76
CA LEU A 139 13.93 -18.66 6.90
C LEU A 139 12.64 -19.36 7.32
N GLU A 140 12.47 -19.53 8.62
CA GLU A 140 11.24 -20.01 9.25
C GLU A 140 10.88 -19.08 10.40
N LEU A 141 9.63 -18.62 10.41
CA LEU A 141 9.06 -17.80 11.49
C LEU A 141 7.86 -18.56 12.05
N GLU A 142 7.91 -18.84 13.34
CA GLU A 142 6.86 -19.55 14.09
C GLU A 142 6.35 -18.62 15.20
N PRO A 143 5.33 -17.78 14.94
CA PRO A 143 4.85 -16.81 15.92
C PRO A 143 4.32 -17.45 17.20
N GLY A 144 3.86 -18.71 17.11
CA GLY A 144 3.49 -19.51 18.28
C GLY A 144 4.64 -19.73 19.28
N ASN A 145 5.89 -19.64 18.83
CA ASN A 145 7.09 -19.71 19.66
C ASN A 145 7.70 -18.33 19.99
N GLY A 146 7.09 -17.24 19.49
CA GLY A 146 7.51 -15.86 19.69
C GLY A 146 8.41 -15.28 18.59
N THR A 147 8.66 -16.02 17.50
CA THR A 147 9.48 -15.52 16.39
C THR A 147 8.60 -14.89 15.30
N THR A 148 8.68 -13.57 15.14
CA THR A 148 7.89 -12.80 14.14
C THR A 148 8.76 -12.07 13.12
N ASP A 149 10.07 -12.11 13.29
CA ASP A 149 11.02 -11.30 12.54
C ASP A 149 12.19 -12.15 12.09
N GLY A 150 12.68 -11.91 10.87
CA GLY A 150 13.85 -12.58 10.34
C GLY A 150 14.42 -11.89 9.11
N GLN A 151 15.55 -12.39 8.64
CA GLN A 151 16.21 -11.86 7.44
C GLN A 151 16.76 -13.01 6.61
N PHE A 152 16.69 -12.89 5.28
CA PHE A 152 17.34 -13.83 4.37
C PHE A 152 18.01 -13.12 3.19
N GLN A 153 18.94 -13.81 2.54
CA GLN A 153 19.68 -13.29 1.40
C GLN A 153 19.05 -13.78 0.09
N VAL A 154 18.88 -12.87 -0.86
CA VAL A 154 18.46 -13.18 -2.23
C VAL A 154 19.58 -12.98 -3.24
N ARG A 155 19.51 -13.74 -4.34
CA ARG A 155 20.42 -13.67 -5.48
C ARG A 155 19.67 -13.30 -6.74
N ALA A 156 20.25 -12.41 -7.54
CA ALA A 156 19.69 -12.01 -8.82
C ALA A 156 19.40 -13.22 -9.72
N GLY A 157 18.21 -13.26 -10.33
CA GLY A 157 17.74 -14.34 -11.20
C GLY A 157 17.20 -15.57 -10.46
N GLN A 158 17.35 -15.65 -9.14
CA GLN A 158 16.85 -16.78 -8.34
C GLN A 158 15.38 -16.59 -7.99
N THR A 159 14.59 -17.66 -8.07
CA THR A 159 13.19 -17.68 -7.62
C THR A 159 13.08 -18.19 -6.20
N TYR A 160 12.21 -17.55 -5.42
CA TYR A 160 11.93 -17.84 -4.02
C TYR A 160 10.43 -18.10 -3.84
N TYR A 161 10.12 -18.95 -2.88
CA TYR A 161 8.77 -19.30 -2.48
C TYR A 161 8.58 -18.96 -1.02
N ILE A 162 7.47 -18.29 -0.72
CA ILE A 162 7.05 -17.97 0.65
C ILE A 162 5.79 -18.78 0.86
N ARG A 163 5.74 -19.56 1.94
CA ARG A 163 4.57 -20.34 2.34
C ARG A 163 4.05 -19.80 3.66
N LEU A 164 2.78 -19.46 3.71
CA LEU A 164 2.04 -19.20 4.95
C LEU A 164 1.06 -20.33 5.20
N ARG A 165 0.88 -20.69 6.46
CA ARG A 165 0.04 -21.83 6.83
C ARG A 165 -0.44 -21.75 8.28
N ALA A 166 -1.71 -21.98 8.54
CA ALA A 166 -2.21 -22.24 9.88
C ALA A 166 -1.59 -23.55 10.44
N THR A 167 -1.32 -23.58 11.74
CA THR A 167 -0.76 -24.77 12.41
C THR A 167 -1.82 -25.79 12.81
N LYS A 168 -3.09 -25.41 12.75
CA LYS A 168 -4.27 -26.17 13.21
C LYS A 168 -5.42 -25.95 12.23
N ASP A 169 -6.53 -26.66 12.46
CA ASP A 169 -7.77 -26.52 11.68
C ASP A 169 -8.55 -25.24 12.10
N THR A 170 -7.84 -24.12 12.21
CA THR A 170 -8.40 -22.82 12.59
C THR A 170 -7.75 -21.77 11.73
N ALA A 171 -8.58 -20.99 11.05
CA ALA A 171 -8.13 -19.96 10.14
C ALA A 171 -7.15 -18.99 10.82
N ALA A 172 -6.04 -18.73 10.13
CA ALA A 172 -5.00 -17.80 10.52
C ALA A 172 -4.90 -16.70 9.46
N THR A 173 -5.35 -15.49 9.81
CA THR A 173 -5.08 -14.30 9.00
C THR A 173 -3.60 -13.97 9.07
N TYR A 174 -3.04 -13.41 8.00
CA TYR A 174 -1.66 -12.96 7.97
C TYR A 174 -1.46 -11.64 7.25
N LEU A 175 -0.46 -10.89 7.73
CA LEU A 175 0.14 -9.74 7.08
C LEU A 175 1.66 -9.90 7.19
N VAL A 176 2.35 -9.95 6.05
CA VAL A 176 3.82 -10.12 6.00
C VAL A 176 4.41 -8.90 5.32
N ASP A 177 5.24 -8.16 6.02
CA ASP A 177 6.04 -7.11 5.43
C ASP A 177 7.40 -7.67 5.00
N LEU A 178 7.71 -7.53 3.71
CA LEU A 178 9.03 -7.79 3.14
C LEU A 178 9.67 -6.45 2.83
N VAL A 179 10.78 -6.13 3.50
CA VAL A 179 11.48 -4.86 3.38
C VAL A 179 12.82 -5.08 2.69
N PHE A 180 13.06 -4.32 1.62
CA PHE A 180 14.29 -4.45 0.85
C PHE A 180 15.40 -3.57 1.40
N GLY A 181 16.58 -4.16 1.60
CA GLY A 181 17.80 -3.43 1.93
C GLY A 181 17.78 -2.85 3.34
N GLY A 182 17.61 -3.71 4.34
CA GLY A 182 17.65 -3.36 5.76
C GLY A 182 18.62 -2.24 6.10
N ILE A 183 18.11 -1.29 6.88
CA ILE A 183 18.78 -0.08 7.39
C ILE A 183 20.18 -0.35 7.96
#